data_AF-A0A519YTN6-F1
#
_entry.id   AF-A0A519YTN6-F1
#
_cell.length_a   1.000
_cell.length_b   1.000
_cell.length_c   1.000
_cell.angle_alpha   90.00
_cell.angle_beta   90.00
_cell.angle_gamma   90.00
#
_symmetry.space_group_name_H-M   'P 1'
#
loop_
_entity.id
_entity.type
_entity.pdbx_description
1 polymer ?
#
loop_
_entity_poly.entity_id
_entity_poly.type
_entity_poly.pdbx_seq_one_letter_code
_entity_poly.pdbx_strand_id
1 'polypeptide(L)'
;NYGNGLPTVTSADSAGSTIYADTGYYYAHVTATTKDGCVQKDSLRVYVEGVDAIIDVDSSKANAGMFTFFNKSVKGKTYTWNFGDGTPEVTTTDMNAVPHTYTSFTGDVPEGDDGTIKPFVVKETKQYDIIIVGAGASGLIAGWELAQTGKKVLILEAKKRCGGRIHTIKDEAFPTALELGAEFVHGKLPITQQLIKKAGGKWHKIKGSLWHNLNGKWIQSEEQIPNEAAVTKALEEVTEDMTISQFLDTYFADNKDIREGLTSYIEGYYAGDINKVSTFAFRDEMKEGDDRQYRIDGGYKTIMDYLVKMVRKQGVTIQLQTPVNSIEWQPNYVKLIAGTKSYQGKKALVTVPLGVLQAQAIQFSPGIDTLNSALS
;
A
#
# COMPACT_ATOMS: atom_id res chain seq x y z
N ASN A 1 24.10 27.72 -5.56
CA ASN A 1 24.22 26.27 -5.31
C ASN A 1 23.16 25.59 -6.16
N TYR A 2 23.51 24.65 -7.03
CA TYR A 2 22.55 24.04 -7.96
C TYR A 2 21.84 22.79 -7.41
N GLY A 3 22.06 22.43 -6.15
CA GLY A 3 21.40 21.30 -5.51
C GLY A 3 21.93 19.93 -5.92
N ASN A 4 22.97 19.87 -6.76
CA ASN A 4 23.58 18.64 -7.29
C ASN A 4 24.75 18.11 -6.46
N GLY A 5 24.91 18.56 -5.21
CA GLY A 5 26.01 18.17 -4.33
C GLY A 5 27.37 18.78 -4.67
N LEU A 6 27.48 19.58 -5.74
CA LEU A 6 28.70 20.33 -6.05
C LEU A 6 28.82 21.60 -5.21
N PRO A 7 30.05 22.14 -5.04
CA PRO A 7 30.27 23.37 -4.29
C PRO A 7 29.46 24.56 -4.83
N THR A 8 29.12 25.49 -3.94
CA THR A 8 28.49 26.74 -4.32
C THR A 8 29.42 27.56 -5.22
N VAL A 9 28.92 27.99 -6.37
CA VAL A 9 29.60 28.91 -7.27
C VAL A 9 29.27 30.35 -6.87
N THR A 10 30.28 31.22 -6.81
CA THR A 10 30.15 32.67 -6.58
C THR A 10 30.67 33.40 -7.81
N SER A 11 29.84 34.24 -8.43
CA SER A 11 30.19 35.03 -9.62
C SER A 11 29.56 36.42 -9.57
N ALA A 12 30.14 37.37 -10.32
CA ALA A 12 29.54 38.69 -10.57
C ALA A 12 28.58 38.67 -11.78
N ASP A 13 28.52 37.55 -12.50
CA ASP A 13 27.71 37.38 -13.71
C ASP A 13 26.24 37.07 -13.38
N SER A 14 25.34 37.51 -14.25
CA SER A 14 23.89 37.29 -14.13
C SER A 14 23.42 35.89 -14.52
N ALA A 15 24.33 35.00 -14.93
CA ALA A 15 24.02 33.64 -15.37
C ALA A 15 25.09 32.63 -14.93
N GLY A 16 24.67 31.39 -14.71
CA GLY A 16 25.57 30.26 -14.50
C GLY A 16 24.90 28.95 -14.88
N SER A 17 25.70 27.91 -15.13
CA SER A 17 25.24 26.60 -15.59
C SER A 17 25.88 25.47 -14.76
N THR A 18 25.23 24.31 -14.76
CA THR A 18 25.77 23.08 -14.17
C THR A 18 25.30 21.87 -14.96
N ILE A 19 25.93 20.72 -14.72
CA ILE A 19 25.51 19.41 -15.25
C ILE A 19 25.05 18.56 -14.07
N TYR A 20 23.95 17.85 -14.25
CA TYR A 20 23.41 16.91 -13.29
C TYR A 20 23.76 15.49 -13.74
N ALA A 21 24.34 14.70 -12.86
CA ALA A 21 24.73 13.31 -13.16
C ALA A 21 23.53 12.36 -13.13
N ASP A 22 22.54 12.64 -12.28
CA ASP A 22 21.39 11.78 -12.06
C ASP A 22 20.07 12.46 -12.47
N THR A 23 19.05 11.63 -12.62
CA THR A 23 17.66 12.04 -12.87
C THR A 23 17.00 12.43 -11.57
N GLY A 24 16.20 13.49 -11.58
CA GLY A 24 15.41 13.84 -10.40
C GLY A 24 15.11 15.32 -10.26
N TYR A 25 14.50 15.65 -9.14
CA TYR A 25 14.26 17.04 -8.76
C TYR A 25 15.44 17.58 -7.98
N TYR A 26 15.92 18.75 -8.40
CA TYR A 26 16.96 19.51 -7.74
C TYR A 26 16.45 20.90 -7.38
N TYR A 27 17.00 21.47 -6.32
CA TYR A 27 16.72 22.84 -5.92
C TYR A 27 17.95 23.69 -6.18
N ALA A 28 17.86 24.59 -7.15
CA ALA A 28 18.86 25.62 -7.37
C ALA A 28 18.58 26.79 -6.43
N HIS A 29 19.56 27.14 -5.60
CA HIS A 29 19.52 28.26 -4.67
C HIS A 29 20.45 29.38 -5.12
N VAL A 30 19.93 30.61 -5.15
CA VAL A 30 20.71 31.83 -5.36
C VAL A 30 20.73 32.66 -4.09
N THR A 31 21.87 33.30 -3.82
CA THR A 31 22.04 34.26 -2.72
C THR A 31 22.69 35.50 -3.30
N ALA A 32 21.96 36.61 -3.32
CA ALA A 32 22.45 37.90 -3.76
C ALA A 32 22.91 38.71 -2.55
N THR A 33 24.10 39.28 -2.60
CA THR A 33 24.65 40.12 -1.52
C THR A 33 25.04 41.48 -2.10
N THR A 34 24.57 42.58 -1.52
CA THR A 34 24.98 43.94 -1.93
C THR A 34 26.39 44.26 -1.42
N LYS A 35 27.02 45.30 -1.98
CA LYS A 35 28.34 45.76 -1.55
C LYS A 35 28.38 46.14 -0.06
N ASP A 36 27.26 46.61 0.48
CA ASP A 36 27.11 47.01 1.89
C ASP A 36 26.62 45.87 2.80
N GLY A 37 26.51 44.64 2.26
CA GLY A 37 26.27 43.42 3.03
C GLY A 37 24.81 42.97 3.17
N CYS A 38 23.85 43.58 2.48
CA CYS A 38 22.46 43.11 2.48
C CYS A 38 22.32 41.81 1.68
N VAL A 39 21.66 40.80 2.23
CA VAL A 39 21.53 39.46 1.62
C VAL A 39 20.07 39.12 1.29
N GLN A 40 19.80 38.69 0.06
CA GLN A 40 18.53 38.12 -0.39
C GLN A 40 18.75 36.69 -0.91
N LYS A 41 17.80 35.78 -0.68
CA LYS A 41 17.85 34.39 -1.18
C LYS A 41 16.61 34.06 -2.00
N ASP A 42 16.78 33.24 -3.01
CA ASP A 42 15.69 32.66 -3.80
C ASP A 42 16.02 31.23 -4.23
N SER A 43 15.02 30.45 -4.62
CA SER A 43 15.18 29.06 -5.04
C SER A 43 14.24 28.66 -6.17
N LEU A 44 14.77 27.89 -7.12
CA LEU A 44 14.01 27.31 -8.23
C LEU A 44 14.12 25.79 -8.20
N ARG A 45 12.97 25.11 -8.30
CA ARG A 45 12.91 23.66 -8.48
C ARG A 45 13.11 23.32 -9.96
N VAL A 46 14.12 22.51 -10.25
CA VAL A 46 14.46 22.04 -11.60
C VAL A 46 14.27 20.53 -11.64
N TYR A 47 13.58 20.03 -12.66
CA TYR A 47 13.52 18.60 -12.94
C TYR A 47 14.52 18.25 -14.04
N VAL A 48 15.45 17.37 -13.72
CA VAL A 48 16.40 16.80 -14.68
C VAL A 48 15.81 15.49 -15.15
N GLU A 49 15.44 15.45 -16.43
CA GLU A 49 14.91 14.25 -17.05
C GLU A 49 16.04 13.26 -17.33
N GLY A 50 15.76 11.98 -17.04
CA GLY A 50 16.69 10.89 -17.21
C GLY A 50 16.76 10.33 -18.61
N VAL A 51 17.75 9.46 -18.79
CA VAL A 51 17.80 8.51 -19.89
C VAL A 51 17.10 7.24 -19.42
N ASP A 52 15.99 6.87 -20.06
CA ASP A 52 15.36 5.58 -19.79
C ASP A 52 15.98 4.53 -20.70
N ALA A 53 16.63 3.51 -20.13
CA ALA A 53 17.10 2.36 -20.89
C ALA A 53 15.93 1.38 -21.09
N ILE A 54 15.47 1.23 -22.33
CA ILE A 54 14.38 0.32 -22.69
C ILE A 54 14.85 -0.56 -23.84
N ILE A 55 14.77 -1.88 -23.65
CA ILE A 55 15.15 -2.87 -24.66
C ILE A 55 13.91 -3.71 -24.98
N ASP A 56 13.75 -4.02 -26.25
CA ASP A 56 12.74 -4.93 -26.79
C ASP A 56 13.43 -6.01 -27.63
N VAL A 57 12.79 -7.16 -27.83
CA VAL A 57 13.35 -8.28 -28.60
C VAL A 57 12.29 -8.88 -29.52
N ASP A 58 12.60 -8.95 -30.82
CA ASP A 58 11.71 -9.64 -31.77
C ASP A 58 11.99 -11.15 -31.70
N SER A 59 11.23 -11.82 -30.82
CA SER A 59 11.26 -13.27 -30.66
C SER A 59 10.50 -14.01 -31.76
N SER A 60 9.72 -13.32 -32.60
CA SER A 60 8.96 -13.95 -33.69
C SER A 60 9.84 -14.41 -34.86
N LYS A 61 11.10 -13.96 -34.88
CA LYS A 61 12.12 -14.30 -35.89
C LYS A 61 13.32 -15.06 -35.33
N ALA A 62 13.17 -15.69 -34.16
CA ALA A 62 14.22 -16.52 -33.56
C ALA A 62 14.49 -17.74 -34.46
N ASN A 63 15.43 -17.61 -35.39
CA ASN A 63 15.90 -18.69 -36.23
C ASN A 63 17.37 -18.96 -35.90
N ALA A 64 17.69 -20.22 -35.59
CA ALA A 64 19.05 -20.69 -35.30
C ALA A 64 19.81 -19.92 -34.19
N GLY A 65 19.11 -19.47 -33.13
CA GLY A 65 19.75 -18.77 -32.01
C GLY A 65 20.11 -17.30 -32.29
N MET A 66 19.71 -16.76 -33.44
CA MET A 66 19.81 -15.34 -33.76
C MET A 66 18.59 -14.58 -33.24
N PHE A 67 18.84 -13.50 -32.51
CA PHE A 67 17.83 -12.58 -31.98
C PHE A 67 18.14 -11.16 -32.43
N THR A 68 17.08 -10.39 -32.70
CA THR A 68 17.21 -8.97 -32.99
C THR A 68 16.69 -8.17 -31.80
N PHE A 69 17.58 -7.41 -31.18
CA PHE A 69 17.28 -6.52 -30.06
C PHE A 69 16.99 -5.12 -30.59
N PHE A 70 16.00 -4.46 -30.01
CA PHE A 70 15.60 -3.11 -30.39
C PHE A 70 15.82 -2.18 -29.23
N ASN A 71 16.46 -1.06 -29.53
CA ASN A 71 16.57 0.02 -28.59
C ASN A 71 15.28 0.83 -28.59
N LYS A 72 14.61 0.90 -27.44
CA LYS A 72 13.43 1.74 -27.20
C LYS A 72 13.73 2.83 -26.18
N SER A 73 15.00 2.99 -25.81
CA SER A 73 15.45 3.97 -24.83
C SER A 73 15.10 5.38 -25.28
N VAL A 74 14.80 6.27 -24.33
CA VAL A 74 14.55 7.68 -24.62
C VAL A 74 15.68 8.54 -24.10
N LYS A 75 16.08 9.54 -24.90
CA LYS A 75 17.09 10.58 -24.55
C LYS A 75 18.53 10.09 -24.33
N GLY A 76 18.82 8.82 -24.63
CA GLY A 76 20.17 8.26 -24.62
C GLY A 76 21.01 8.72 -25.82
N LYS A 77 22.34 8.76 -25.65
CA LYS A 77 23.31 9.07 -26.73
C LYS A 77 24.18 7.88 -27.13
N THR A 78 24.45 7.00 -26.18
CA THR A 78 25.30 5.81 -26.35
C THR A 78 24.66 4.66 -25.59
N TYR A 79 24.68 3.46 -26.18
CA TYR A 79 24.03 2.28 -25.65
C TYR A 79 25.00 1.13 -25.67
N THR A 80 25.28 0.55 -24.50
CA THR A 80 26.15 -0.61 -24.36
C THR A 80 25.30 -1.85 -24.16
N TRP A 81 25.53 -2.85 -24.99
CA TRP A 81 24.77 -4.09 -25.08
C TRP A 81 25.63 -5.23 -24.55
N ASN A 82 25.15 -5.88 -23.50
CA ASN A 82 25.72 -7.12 -22.98
C ASN A 82 24.67 -8.22 -23.13
N PHE A 83 24.96 -9.23 -23.95
CA PHE A 83 24.02 -10.31 -24.26
C PHE A 83 24.09 -11.48 -23.26
N GLY A 84 24.99 -11.43 -22.28
CA GLY A 84 25.04 -12.38 -21.18
C GLY A 84 25.56 -13.78 -21.53
N ASP A 85 26.08 -13.99 -22.73
CA ASP A 85 26.65 -15.26 -23.21
C ASP A 85 28.18 -15.27 -23.24
N GLY A 86 28.80 -14.26 -22.63
CA GLY A 86 30.26 -14.09 -22.62
C GLY A 86 30.82 -13.48 -23.91
N THR A 87 29.99 -13.11 -24.88
CA THR A 87 30.45 -12.33 -26.03
C THR A 87 30.83 -10.89 -25.62
N PRO A 88 31.78 -10.24 -26.32
CA PRO A 88 32.16 -8.86 -26.03
C PRO A 88 30.97 -7.90 -26.13
N GLU A 89 30.94 -6.90 -25.26
CA GLU A 89 29.89 -5.88 -25.29
C GLU A 89 29.92 -5.09 -26.61
N VAL A 90 28.74 -4.81 -27.14
CA VAL A 90 28.57 -3.98 -28.35
C VAL A 90 28.14 -2.59 -27.92
N THR A 91 28.69 -1.53 -28.52
CA THR A 91 28.23 -0.16 -28.26
C THR A 91 27.63 0.44 -29.52
N THR A 92 26.42 0.99 -29.41
CA THR A 92 25.75 1.72 -30.50
C THR A 92 25.48 3.17 -30.10
N THR A 93 25.32 4.05 -31.09
CA THR A 93 25.01 5.47 -30.91
C THR A 93 23.64 5.86 -31.46
N ASP A 94 22.94 4.91 -32.06
CA ASP A 94 21.62 5.07 -32.65
C ASP A 94 20.62 4.08 -32.01
N MET A 95 19.35 4.25 -32.37
CA MET A 95 18.26 3.38 -31.90
C MET A 95 18.04 2.17 -32.84
N ASN A 96 19.03 1.83 -33.66
CA ASN A 96 18.87 0.74 -34.62
C ASN A 96 18.80 -0.62 -33.93
N ALA A 97 18.24 -1.58 -34.65
CA ALA A 97 18.19 -2.96 -34.21
C ALA A 97 19.62 -3.54 -34.13
N VAL A 98 19.92 -4.24 -33.04
CA VAL A 98 21.20 -4.91 -32.81
C VAL A 98 20.97 -6.42 -32.92
N PRO A 99 21.41 -7.06 -34.02
CA PRO A 99 21.34 -8.52 -34.13
C PRO A 99 22.42 -9.15 -33.25
N HIS A 100 22.08 -10.25 -32.58
CA HIS A 100 23.03 -11.06 -31.83
C HIS A 100 22.75 -12.55 -32.04
N THR A 101 23.80 -13.36 -32.11
CA THR A 101 23.69 -14.83 -32.30
C THR A 101 24.35 -15.54 -31.14
N TYR A 102 23.56 -16.33 -30.41
CA TYR A 102 24.06 -17.15 -29.32
C TYR A 102 24.66 -18.45 -29.88
N THR A 103 25.98 -18.61 -29.74
CA THR A 103 26.73 -19.74 -30.33
C THR A 103 26.95 -20.91 -29.37
N SER A 104 26.67 -20.73 -28.07
CA SER A 104 26.70 -21.80 -27.07
C SER A 104 25.67 -21.51 -25.96
N PHE A 105 24.93 -22.54 -25.54
CA PHE A 105 23.96 -22.47 -24.44
C PHE A 105 24.58 -23.07 -23.18
N THR A 106 24.61 -22.32 -22.07
CA THR A 106 25.09 -22.79 -20.75
C THR A 106 23.96 -22.92 -19.71
N GLY A 107 22.70 -22.91 -20.14
CA GLY A 107 21.54 -23.13 -19.27
C GLY A 107 20.95 -24.52 -19.47
N ASP A 108 20.60 -25.21 -18.38
CA ASP A 108 19.89 -26.49 -18.38
C ASP A 108 18.64 -26.41 -19.27
N VAL A 109 18.65 -27.16 -20.37
CA VAL A 109 17.48 -27.42 -21.19
C VAL A 109 16.76 -28.62 -20.57
N PRO A 110 15.47 -28.55 -20.20
CA PRO A 110 14.71 -29.76 -19.91
C PRO A 110 14.51 -30.48 -21.25
N GLU A 111 15.32 -31.51 -21.51
CA GLU A 111 15.10 -32.43 -22.62
C GLU A 111 13.67 -33.02 -22.50
N GLY A 112 12.93 -33.03 -23.60
CA GLY A 112 11.80 -33.96 -23.74
C GLY A 112 12.34 -35.35 -24.07
N ASP A 113 11.64 -36.40 -23.66
CA ASP A 113 11.99 -37.81 -23.93
C ASP A 113 12.16 -38.17 -25.43
N ASP A 114 11.91 -37.23 -26.35
CA ASP A 114 12.00 -37.39 -27.80
C ASP A 114 13.17 -36.64 -28.47
N GLY A 115 14.04 -35.97 -27.71
CA GLY A 115 15.21 -35.26 -28.24
C GLY A 115 14.87 -34.01 -29.06
N THR A 116 13.62 -33.50 -28.99
CA THR A 116 13.25 -32.25 -29.63
C THR A 116 13.59 -31.04 -28.76
N ILE A 117 14.29 -30.06 -29.36
CA ILE A 117 14.58 -28.76 -28.71
C ILE A 117 13.25 -27.99 -28.62
N LYS A 118 12.71 -27.85 -27.40
CA LYS A 118 11.56 -26.96 -27.17
C LYS A 118 12.02 -25.50 -27.27
N PRO A 119 11.31 -24.62 -28.02
CA PRO A 119 11.72 -23.23 -28.19
C PRO A 119 11.82 -22.51 -26.84
N PHE A 120 12.90 -21.74 -26.69
CA PHE A 120 13.17 -20.88 -25.53
C PHE A 120 12.08 -19.81 -25.42
N VAL A 121 11.19 -19.93 -24.43
CA VAL A 121 10.16 -18.93 -24.16
C VAL A 121 10.82 -17.77 -23.42
N VAL A 122 11.12 -16.67 -24.12
CA VAL A 122 11.41 -15.39 -23.46
C VAL A 122 10.21 -15.08 -22.57
N LYS A 123 10.45 -15.06 -21.25
CA LYS A 123 9.41 -14.80 -20.27
C LYS A 123 8.98 -13.35 -20.44
N GLU A 124 7.90 -13.10 -21.18
CA GLU A 124 7.29 -11.76 -21.24
C GLU A 124 7.22 -11.20 -19.82
N THR A 125 7.79 -10.01 -19.60
CA THR A 125 7.50 -9.24 -18.40
C THR A 125 6.02 -8.95 -18.43
N LYS A 126 5.23 -9.70 -17.66
CA LYS A 126 3.77 -9.54 -17.62
C LYS A 126 3.48 -8.10 -17.21
N GLN A 127 3.16 -7.25 -18.18
CA GLN A 127 2.74 -5.88 -17.92
C GLN A 127 1.30 -5.93 -17.42
N TYR A 128 1.05 -5.33 -16.26
CA TYR A 128 -0.28 -5.23 -15.64
C TYR A 128 -0.85 -3.83 -15.85
N ASP A 129 -2.17 -3.69 -15.95
CA ASP A 129 -2.77 -2.36 -15.90
C ASP A 129 -2.70 -1.80 -14.49
N ILE A 130 -2.96 -2.64 -13.49
CA ILE A 130 -3.01 -2.24 -12.08
C ILE A 130 -2.37 -3.33 -11.20
N ILE A 131 -1.48 -2.92 -10.31
CA ILE A 131 -0.92 -3.78 -9.26
C ILE A 131 -1.46 -3.32 -7.90
N ILE A 132 -2.10 -4.22 -7.15
CA ILE A 132 -2.65 -3.97 -5.83
C ILE A 132 -1.70 -4.54 -4.77
N VAL A 133 -1.37 -3.75 -3.76
CA VAL A 133 -0.56 -4.17 -2.60
C VAL A 133 -1.49 -4.45 -1.42
N GLY A 134 -1.58 -5.72 -1.03
CA GLY A 134 -2.44 -6.23 0.03
C GLY A 134 -3.68 -6.98 -0.49
N ALA A 135 -3.92 -8.17 0.04
CA ALA A 135 -5.11 -8.99 -0.21
C ALA A 135 -6.04 -9.03 1.01
N GLY A 136 -6.20 -7.88 1.67
CA GLY A 136 -7.28 -7.65 2.65
C GLY A 136 -8.63 -7.41 1.98
N ALA A 137 -9.65 -7.05 2.77
CA ALA A 137 -10.99 -6.77 2.22
C ALA A 137 -10.96 -5.69 1.13
N SER A 138 -10.30 -4.56 1.39
CA SER A 138 -10.16 -3.45 0.43
C SER A 138 -9.47 -3.86 -0.86
N GLY A 139 -8.32 -4.54 -0.78
CA GLY A 139 -7.56 -4.97 -1.96
C GLY A 139 -8.29 -6.03 -2.79
N LEU A 140 -9.03 -6.94 -2.14
CA LEU A 140 -9.81 -7.96 -2.85
C LEU A 140 -11.07 -7.39 -3.52
N ILE A 141 -11.78 -6.47 -2.86
CA ILE A 141 -12.92 -5.77 -3.47
C ILE A 141 -12.44 -4.95 -4.67
N ALA A 142 -11.38 -4.14 -4.49
CA ALA A 142 -10.81 -3.35 -5.58
C ALA A 142 -10.34 -4.24 -6.74
N GLY A 143 -9.65 -5.35 -6.44
CA GLY A 143 -9.22 -6.30 -7.47
C GLY A 143 -10.40 -6.92 -8.23
N TRP A 144 -11.50 -7.22 -7.54
CA TRP A 144 -12.71 -7.75 -8.16
C TRP A 144 -13.42 -6.71 -9.04
N GLU A 145 -13.56 -5.48 -8.58
CA GLU A 145 -14.19 -4.39 -9.33
C GLU A 145 -13.37 -3.98 -10.56
N LEU A 146 -12.06 -3.81 -10.39
CA LEU A 146 -11.16 -3.42 -11.48
C LEU A 146 -11.10 -4.49 -12.57
N ALA A 147 -11.09 -5.77 -12.20
CA ALA A 147 -11.09 -6.86 -13.18
C ALA A 147 -12.38 -6.91 -14.01
N GLN A 148 -13.54 -6.54 -13.44
CA GLN A 148 -14.80 -6.45 -14.18
C GLN A 148 -14.79 -5.37 -15.28
N THR A 149 -13.88 -4.41 -15.19
CA THR A 149 -13.66 -3.41 -16.25
C THR A 149 -12.72 -3.89 -17.36
N GLY A 150 -12.33 -5.17 -17.35
CA GLY A 150 -11.42 -5.77 -18.34
C GLY A 150 -9.94 -5.46 -18.11
N LYS A 151 -9.57 -4.88 -16.97
CA LYS A 151 -8.18 -4.54 -16.64
C LYS A 151 -7.40 -5.78 -16.21
N LYS A 152 -6.13 -5.85 -16.61
CA LYS A 152 -5.21 -6.90 -16.17
C LYS A 152 -4.66 -6.54 -14.79
N VAL A 153 -5.17 -7.20 -13.75
CA VAL A 153 -4.85 -6.91 -12.34
C VAL A 153 -3.92 -7.97 -11.74
N LEU A 154 -2.99 -7.51 -10.91
CA LEU A 154 -2.17 -8.33 -10.01
C LEU A 154 -2.43 -7.91 -8.57
N ILE A 155 -2.55 -8.86 -7.64
CA ILE A 155 -2.55 -8.59 -6.20
C ILE A 155 -1.32 -9.23 -5.58
N LEU A 156 -0.51 -8.43 -4.88
CA LEU A 156 0.66 -8.86 -4.12
C LEU A 156 0.34 -8.81 -2.63
N GLU A 157 0.44 -9.95 -1.94
CA GLU A 157 0.15 -10.08 -0.51
C GLU A 157 1.40 -10.56 0.23
N ALA A 158 1.75 -9.83 1.28
CA ALA A 158 2.95 -10.11 2.06
C ALA A 158 2.85 -11.44 2.84
N LYS A 159 1.66 -11.81 3.31
CA LYS A 159 1.43 -13.01 4.12
C LYS A 159 1.21 -14.25 3.25
N LYS A 160 1.25 -15.42 3.90
CA LYS A 160 0.87 -16.71 3.31
C LYS A 160 -0.64 -16.90 3.12
N ARG A 161 -1.45 -15.87 3.39
CA ARG A 161 -2.92 -15.92 3.31
C ARG A 161 -3.50 -14.57 2.91
N CYS A 162 -4.66 -14.60 2.26
CA CYS A 162 -5.51 -13.42 2.12
C CYS A 162 -6.26 -13.11 3.43
N GLY A 163 -7.00 -12.01 3.45
CA GLY A 163 -7.89 -11.61 4.55
C GLY A 163 -7.39 -10.42 5.35
N GLY A 164 -6.08 -10.18 5.39
CA GLY A 164 -5.51 -9.08 6.18
C GLY A 164 -5.86 -9.22 7.66
N ARG A 165 -6.56 -8.21 8.20
CA ARG A 165 -7.10 -8.15 9.59
C ARG A 165 -8.31 -9.05 9.82
N ILE A 166 -8.86 -9.67 8.78
CA ILE A 166 -9.87 -10.71 8.91
C ILE A 166 -9.15 -12.06 8.95
N HIS A 167 -9.37 -12.82 10.02
CA HIS A 167 -8.79 -14.15 10.16
C HIS A 167 -9.66 -15.07 11.00
N THR A 168 -10.55 -15.78 10.32
CA THR A 168 -11.29 -16.87 10.95
C THR A 168 -10.47 -18.15 10.94
N ILE A 169 -10.42 -18.86 12.06
CA ILE A 169 -9.83 -20.19 12.21
C ILE A 169 -10.89 -21.20 12.63
N LYS A 170 -10.63 -22.48 12.34
CA LYS A 170 -11.36 -23.60 12.94
C LYS A 170 -10.40 -24.31 13.87
N ASP A 171 -10.88 -24.63 15.05
CA ASP A 171 -10.15 -25.36 16.07
C ASP A 171 -11.10 -26.44 16.59
N GLU A 172 -10.61 -27.69 16.68
CA GLU A 172 -11.43 -28.83 17.09
C GLU A 172 -11.92 -28.72 18.54
N ALA A 173 -11.24 -27.93 19.38
CA ALA A 173 -11.66 -27.66 20.75
C ALA A 173 -12.91 -26.76 20.83
N PHE A 174 -13.29 -26.10 19.72
CA PHE A 174 -14.39 -25.14 19.69
C PHE A 174 -15.50 -25.60 18.75
N PRO A 175 -16.78 -25.49 19.17
CA PRO A 175 -17.92 -25.90 18.35
C PRO A 175 -18.18 -24.95 17.17
N THR A 176 -17.54 -23.78 17.16
CA THR A 176 -17.70 -22.74 16.15
C THR A 176 -16.36 -22.21 15.69
N ALA A 177 -16.34 -21.61 14.49
CA ALA A 177 -15.16 -20.90 14.02
C ALA A 177 -14.83 -19.72 14.96
N LEU A 178 -13.54 -19.46 15.15
CA LEU A 178 -13.05 -18.36 15.98
C LEU A 178 -12.54 -17.24 15.09
N GLU A 179 -12.86 -16.00 15.45
CA GLU A 179 -12.30 -14.81 14.79
C GLU A 179 -11.06 -14.34 15.55
N LEU A 180 -9.93 -14.27 14.85
CA LEU A 180 -8.69 -13.66 15.37
C LEU A 180 -8.55 -12.20 14.91
N GLY A 181 -9.66 -11.56 14.57
CA GLY A 181 -9.72 -10.27 13.91
C GLY A 181 -11.14 -9.73 13.88
N ALA A 182 -11.59 -9.19 12.75
CA ALA A 182 -12.95 -8.69 12.64
C ALA A 182 -14.00 -9.78 12.92
N GLU A 183 -14.97 -9.47 13.77
CA GLU A 183 -15.97 -10.42 14.26
C GLU A 183 -17.41 -9.91 14.08
N PHE A 184 -17.62 -8.62 14.30
CA PHE A 184 -18.94 -8.00 14.31
C PHE A 184 -19.25 -7.29 13.00
N VAL A 185 -20.48 -7.45 12.52
CA VAL A 185 -21.08 -6.61 11.48
C VAL A 185 -21.92 -5.55 12.19
N HIS A 186 -21.41 -4.33 12.24
CA HIS A 186 -22.06 -3.18 12.89
C HIS A 186 -23.13 -2.56 11.98
N GLY A 187 -24.36 -2.49 12.44
CA GLY A 187 -25.47 -1.87 11.73
C GLY A 187 -25.93 -2.56 10.44
N LYS A 188 -26.51 -1.81 9.50
CA LYS A 188 -27.14 -2.38 8.29
C LYS A 188 -26.17 -2.79 7.18
N LEU A 189 -24.98 -2.19 7.08
CA LEU A 189 -23.90 -2.46 6.12
C LEU A 189 -24.35 -3.21 4.83
N PRO A 190 -25.04 -2.53 3.90
CA PRO A 190 -25.69 -3.19 2.77
C PRO A 190 -24.72 -3.95 1.86
N ILE A 191 -23.50 -3.44 1.68
CA ILE A 191 -22.44 -4.12 0.90
C ILE A 191 -22.06 -5.44 1.57
N THR A 192 -21.81 -5.43 2.87
CA THR A 192 -21.47 -6.63 3.65
C THR A 192 -22.60 -7.67 3.57
N GLN A 193 -23.84 -7.25 3.78
CA GLN A 193 -25.01 -8.15 3.68
C GLN A 193 -25.17 -8.75 2.27
N GLN A 194 -24.94 -7.96 1.22
CA GLN A 194 -24.97 -8.47 -0.15
C GLN A 194 -23.84 -9.47 -0.41
N LEU A 195 -22.63 -9.24 0.10
CA LEU A 195 -21.51 -10.17 -0.02
C LEU A 195 -21.79 -11.48 0.72
N ILE A 196 -22.35 -11.43 1.92
CA ILE A 196 -22.74 -12.63 2.67
C ILE A 196 -23.77 -13.44 1.86
N LYS A 197 -24.80 -12.78 1.33
CA LYS A 197 -25.81 -13.43 0.47
C LYS A 197 -25.17 -14.08 -0.76
N LYS A 198 -24.29 -13.37 -1.48
CA LYS A 198 -23.59 -13.88 -2.66
C LYS A 198 -22.65 -15.05 -2.34
N ALA A 199 -22.09 -15.06 -1.13
CA ALA A 199 -21.29 -16.17 -0.62
C ALA A 199 -22.15 -17.39 -0.19
N GLY A 200 -23.48 -17.28 -0.19
CA GLY A 200 -24.38 -18.30 0.34
C GLY A 200 -24.36 -18.38 1.87
N GLY A 201 -23.80 -17.36 2.54
CA GLY A 201 -23.71 -17.28 3.99
C GLY A 201 -24.99 -16.79 4.64
N LYS A 202 -25.04 -16.95 5.96
CA LYS A 202 -26.08 -16.43 6.83
C LYS A 202 -25.46 -15.54 7.90
N TRP A 203 -26.26 -14.68 8.51
CA TRP A 203 -25.87 -13.89 9.66
C TRP A 203 -27.04 -13.78 10.62
N HIS A 204 -26.74 -13.58 11.89
CA HIS A 204 -27.74 -13.47 12.94
C HIS A 204 -27.41 -12.29 13.86
N LYS A 205 -28.47 -11.68 14.42
CA LYS A 205 -28.30 -10.62 15.41
C LYS A 205 -27.75 -11.24 16.69
N ILE A 206 -26.73 -10.62 17.26
CA ILE A 206 -26.16 -11.02 18.53
C ILE A 206 -27.14 -10.67 19.64
N LYS A 207 -27.27 -11.58 20.59
CA LYS A 207 -28.07 -11.40 21.80
C LYS A 207 -27.15 -11.47 22.99
N GLY A 208 -27.39 -10.61 23.98
CA GLY A 208 -26.61 -10.54 25.19
C GLY A 208 -27.13 -9.42 26.07
N SER A 209 -26.62 -9.39 27.30
CA SER A 209 -26.81 -8.32 28.27
C SER A 209 -25.44 -7.70 28.54
N LEU A 210 -25.35 -6.38 28.61
CA LEU A 210 -24.14 -5.69 29.01
C LEU A 210 -24.10 -5.56 30.54
N TRP A 211 -22.92 -5.79 31.11
CA TRP A 211 -22.69 -5.76 32.55
C TRP A 211 -21.42 -4.99 32.86
N HIS A 212 -21.53 -4.04 33.79
CA HIS A 212 -20.40 -3.31 34.36
C HIS A 212 -19.98 -3.96 35.67
N ASN A 213 -18.67 -4.04 35.90
CA ASN A 213 -18.13 -4.29 37.23
C ASN A 213 -17.64 -2.95 37.80
N LEU A 214 -18.43 -2.36 38.70
CA LEU A 214 -18.06 -1.11 39.37
C LEU A 214 -17.72 -1.42 40.82
N ASN A 215 -16.44 -1.26 41.17
CA ASN A 215 -15.91 -1.51 42.51
C ASN A 215 -16.32 -2.90 43.08
N GLY A 216 -16.24 -3.95 42.25
CA GLY A 216 -16.56 -5.33 42.64
C GLY A 216 -18.06 -5.69 42.56
N LYS A 217 -18.93 -4.74 42.20
CA LYS A 217 -20.37 -4.97 42.03
C LYS A 217 -20.73 -5.08 40.56
N TRP A 218 -21.40 -6.17 40.20
CA TRP A 218 -21.97 -6.37 38.87
C TRP A 218 -23.29 -5.61 38.72
N ILE A 219 -23.36 -4.73 37.72
CA ILE A 219 -24.53 -3.91 37.40
C ILE A 219 -24.86 -4.14 35.93
N GLN A 220 -26.07 -4.64 35.66
CA GLN A 220 -26.57 -4.71 34.30
C GLN A 220 -26.87 -3.30 33.79
N SER A 221 -26.41 -2.97 32.59
CA SER A 221 -26.63 -1.66 31.95
C SER A 221 -26.93 -1.84 30.47
N GLU A 222 -27.45 -0.79 29.84
CA GLU A 222 -27.53 -0.67 28.38
C GLU A 222 -26.45 0.28 27.82
N GLU A 223 -25.84 1.09 28.68
CA GLU A 223 -24.79 2.08 28.32
C GLU A 223 -23.41 1.44 28.27
N GLN A 224 -22.60 1.74 27.26
CA GLN A 224 -21.23 1.21 27.13
C GLN A 224 -20.28 1.84 28.14
N ILE A 225 -20.56 3.09 28.51
CA ILE A 225 -19.81 3.87 29.48
C ILE A 225 -20.76 4.19 30.64
N PRO A 226 -20.35 4.09 31.92
CA PRO A 226 -21.16 4.55 33.04
C PRO A 226 -21.56 6.01 32.85
N ASN A 227 -22.87 6.31 32.90
CA ASN A 227 -23.41 7.66 32.73
C ASN A 227 -23.00 8.28 31.38
N GLU A 228 -23.22 7.53 30.31
CA GLU A 228 -22.86 7.91 28.93
C GLU A 228 -23.48 9.25 28.52
N ALA A 229 -24.68 9.56 28.99
CA ALA A 229 -25.34 10.84 28.74
C ALA A 229 -24.54 12.05 29.26
N ALA A 230 -23.91 11.93 30.44
CA ALA A 230 -23.06 13.00 30.98
C ALA A 230 -21.78 13.16 30.17
N VAL A 231 -21.17 12.05 29.73
CA VAL A 231 -19.98 12.05 28.87
C VAL A 231 -20.27 12.73 27.53
N THR A 232 -21.36 12.35 26.87
CA THR A 232 -21.79 12.95 25.60
C THR A 232 -22.03 14.45 25.74
N LYS A 233 -22.76 14.87 26.78
CA LYS A 233 -22.98 16.30 27.05
C LYS A 233 -21.67 17.06 27.27
N ALA A 234 -20.75 16.51 28.06
CA ALA A 234 -19.45 17.14 28.29
C ALA A 234 -18.62 17.23 26.99
N LEU A 235 -18.66 16.20 26.13
CA LEU A 235 -18.00 16.24 24.81
C LEU A 235 -18.58 17.34 23.90
N GLU A 236 -19.88 17.61 23.96
CA GLU A 236 -20.52 18.71 23.23
C GLU A 236 -20.05 20.09 23.70
N GLU A 237 -19.68 20.23 24.99
CA GLU A 237 -19.16 21.46 25.57
C GLU A 237 -17.68 21.72 25.20
N VAL A 238 -16.95 20.72 24.67
CA VAL A 238 -15.56 20.87 24.24
C VAL A 238 -15.47 21.72 22.96
N THR A 239 -14.87 22.90 23.08
CA THR A 239 -14.65 23.85 21.96
C THR A 239 -13.24 23.81 21.38
N GLU A 240 -12.25 23.35 22.14
CA GLU A 240 -10.87 23.15 21.71
C GLU A 240 -10.50 21.69 21.86
N ASP A 241 -9.89 21.10 20.83
CA ASP A 241 -9.58 19.66 20.86
C ASP A 241 -8.51 19.34 21.90
N MET A 242 -8.75 18.27 22.65
CA MET A 242 -7.85 17.77 23.68
C MET A 242 -7.83 16.25 23.67
N THR A 243 -6.93 15.68 24.45
CA THR A 243 -6.89 14.23 24.65
C THR A 243 -8.03 13.76 25.56
N ILE A 244 -8.47 12.51 25.43
CA ILE A 244 -9.45 11.93 26.36
C ILE A 244 -8.96 11.98 27.82
N SER A 245 -7.65 11.83 28.07
CA SER A 245 -7.10 11.98 29.42
C SER A 245 -7.33 13.39 29.99
N GLN A 246 -7.00 14.43 29.22
CA GLN A 246 -7.22 15.83 29.63
C GLN A 246 -8.71 16.14 29.81
N PHE A 247 -9.55 15.59 28.93
CA PHE A 247 -11.00 15.69 29.05
C PHE A 247 -11.51 15.07 30.37
N LEU A 248 -11.04 13.87 30.73
CA LEU A 248 -11.38 13.24 31.99
C LEU A 248 -10.92 14.07 33.19
N ASP A 249 -9.73 14.68 33.13
CA ASP A 249 -9.20 15.55 34.18
C ASP A 249 -9.99 16.85 34.32
N THR A 250 -10.52 17.38 33.22
CA THR A 250 -11.24 18.66 33.21
C THR A 250 -12.70 18.50 33.63
N TYR A 251 -13.41 17.49 33.10
CA TYR A 251 -14.86 17.37 33.26
C TYR A 251 -15.29 16.33 34.31
N PHE A 252 -14.39 15.39 34.66
CA PHE A 252 -14.73 14.22 35.47
C PHE A 252 -13.66 13.86 36.50
N ALA A 253 -12.89 14.85 36.99
CA ALA A 253 -11.77 14.65 37.93
C ALA A 253 -12.11 13.73 39.12
N ASP A 254 -13.26 13.98 39.76
CA ASP A 254 -13.72 13.26 40.95
C ASP A 254 -14.66 12.08 40.63
N ASN A 255 -15.02 11.87 39.36
CA ASN A 255 -15.94 10.81 38.95
C ASN A 255 -15.19 9.54 38.51
N LYS A 256 -14.79 8.74 39.50
CA LYS A 256 -14.01 7.52 39.30
C LYS A 256 -14.66 6.54 38.32
N ASP A 257 -15.98 6.35 38.40
CA ASP A 257 -16.70 5.38 37.56
C ASP A 257 -16.68 5.77 36.08
N ILE A 258 -16.90 7.07 35.77
CA ILE A 258 -16.77 7.58 34.39
C ILE A 258 -15.33 7.46 33.90
N ARG A 259 -14.35 7.83 34.73
CA ARG A 259 -12.94 7.76 34.35
C ARG A 259 -12.52 6.34 34.00
N GLU A 260 -12.81 5.37 34.87
CA GLU A 260 -12.48 3.96 34.66
C GLU A 260 -13.26 3.38 33.47
N GLY A 261 -14.56 3.69 33.37
CA GLY A 261 -15.41 3.19 32.30
C GLY A 261 -15.04 3.74 30.92
N LEU A 262 -14.84 5.05 30.79
CA LEU A 262 -14.44 5.67 29.52
C LEU A 262 -13.02 5.24 29.12
N THR A 263 -12.09 5.15 30.06
CA THR A 263 -10.74 4.62 29.79
C THR A 263 -10.83 3.19 29.27
N SER A 264 -11.58 2.32 29.97
CA SER A 264 -11.77 0.93 29.55
C SER A 264 -12.45 0.81 28.18
N TYR A 265 -13.39 1.69 27.87
CA TYR A 265 -14.05 1.71 26.57
C TYR A 265 -13.09 2.15 25.45
N ILE A 266 -12.35 3.24 25.63
CA ILE A 266 -11.40 3.75 24.64
C ILE A 266 -10.24 2.77 24.41
N GLU A 267 -9.62 2.28 25.48
CA GLU A 267 -8.47 1.38 25.38
C GLU A 267 -8.86 -0.06 25.05
N GLY A 268 -10.03 -0.51 25.51
CA GLY A 268 -10.50 -1.89 25.32
C GLY A 268 -11.26 -2.10 24.01
N TYR A 269 -12.18 -1.20 23.67
CA TYR A 269 -13.01 -1.33 22.46
C TYR A 269 -12.32 -0.73 21.23
N TYR A 270 -11.80 0.50 21.35
CA TYR A 270 -11.13 1.18 20.23
C TYR A 270 -9.63 0.88 20.12
N ALA A 271 -9.02 0.29 21.16
CA ALA A 271 -7.57 0.13 21.28
C ALA A 271 -6.82 1.46 21.14
N GLY A 272 -7.45 2.57 21.57
CA GLY A 272 -6.89 3.92 21.52
C GLY A 272 -6.22 4.29 22.85
N ASP A 273 -5.05 4.92 22.79
CA ASP A 273 -4.38 5.49 23.96
C ASP A 273 -5.09 6.79 24.35
N ILE A 274 -5.64 6.88 25.57
CA ILE A 274 -6.38 8.06 26.03
C ILE A 274 -5.54 9.34 26.05
N ASN A 275 -4.21 9.22 26.03
CA ASN A 275 -3.29 10.35 25.94
C ASN A 275 -3.07 10.84 24.50
N LYS A 276 -3.71 10.20 23.51
CA LYS A 276 -3.58 10.52 22.08
C LYS A 276 -4.92 10.66 21.38
N VAL A 277 -5.95 9.96 21.84
CA VAL A 277 -7.27 10.01 21.23
C VAL A 277 -7.84 11.43 21.40
N SER A 278 -8.21 12.03 20.27
CA SER A 278 -8.85 13.33 20.16
C SER A 278 -10.29 13.29 20.66
N THR A 279 -10.68 14.27 21.47
CA THR A 279 -12.08 14.49 21.87
C THR A 279 -12.99 14.74 20.69
N PHE A 280 -12.53 15.45 19.65
CA PHE A 280 -13.33 15.69 18.45
C PHE A 280 -13.56 14.41 17.66
N ALA A 281 -12.51 13.63 17.43
CA ALA A 281 -12.63 12.34 16.75
C ALA A 281 -13.57 11.39 17.50
N PHE A 282 -13.43 11.30 18.83
CA PHE A 282 -14.29 10.45 19.64
C PHE A 282 -15.75 10.93 19.65
N ARG A 283 -15.97 12.24 19.76
CA ARG A 283 -17.32 12.84 19.71
C ARG A 283 -18.03 12.53 18.39
N ASP A 284 -17.31 12.57 17.27
CA ASP A 284 -17.91 12.27 15.97
C ASP A 284 -18.20 10.76 15.83
N GLU A 285 -17.32 9.89 16.32
CA GLU A 285 -17.57 8.45 16.38
C GLU A 285 -18.83 8.10 17.20
N MET A 286 -19.03 8.75 18.36
CA MET A 286 -20.21 8.53 19.21
C MET A 286 -21.54 8.90 18.53
N LYS A 287 -21.53 9.80 17.54
CA LYS A 287 -22.76 10.20 16.81
C LYS A 287 -23.19 9.18 15.75
N GLU A 288 -22.27 8.34 15.27
CA GLU A 288 -22.51 7.43 14.14
C GLU A 288 -22.99 6.02 14.57
N GLY A 289 -23.30 5.83 15.86
CA GLY A 289 -23.67 4.54 16.43
C GLY A 289 -24.96 3.93 15.86
N ASP A 290 -24.85 2.67 15.40
CA ASP A 290 -25.97 1.76 15.21
C ASP A 290 -25.74 0.52 16.08
N ASP A 291 -26.49 0.41 17.18
CA ASP A 291 -26.30 -0.61 18.22
C ASP A 291 -26.58 -2.05 17.76
N ARG A 292 -27.02 -2.22 16.51
CA ARG A 292 -27.28 -3.55 15.95
C ARG A 292 -25.97 -4.26 15.63
N GLN A 293 -25.67 -5.26 16.46
CA GLN A 293 -24.54 -6.16 16.26
C GLN A 293 -24.98 -7.48 15.63
N TYR A 294 -24.30 -7.91 14.56
CA TYR A 294 -24.53 -9.21 13.93
C TYR A 294 -23.23 -10.02 13.83
N ARG A 295 -23.35 -11.35 13.79
CA ARG A 295 -22.27 -12.29 13.44
C ARG A 295 -22.61 -13.04 12.17
N ILE A 296 -21.58 -13.38 11.40
CA ILE A 296 -21.70 -14.20 10.18
C ILE A 296 -21.54 -15.67 10.59
N ASP A 297 -22.46 -16.53 10.16
CA ASP A 297 -22.35 -17.96 10.40
C ASP A 297 -21.12 -18.51 9.67
N GLY A 298 -20.24 -19.20 10.40
CA GLY A 298 -18.95 -19.67 9.88
C GLY A 298 -17.86 -18.59 9.78
N GLY A 299 -18.15 -17.36 10.21
CA GLY A 299 -17.21 -16.25 10.30
C GLY A 299 -17.02 -15.45 9.01
N TYR A 300 -16.24 -14.38 9.10
CA TYR A 300 -15.89 -13.47 8.00
C TYR A 300 -15.13 -14.16 6.87
N LYS A 301 -14.49 -15.31 7.13
CA LYS A 301 -13.91 -16.16 6.08
C LYS A 301 -14.92 -16.49 4.98
N THR A 302 -16.21 -16.58 5.29
CA THR A 302 -17.29 -16.74 4.29
C THR A 302 -17.23 -15.67 3.20
N ILE A 303 -17.08 -14.40 3.58
CA ILE A 303 -16.94 -13.29 2.62
C ILE A 303 -15.57 -13.33 1.93
N MET A 304 -14.50 -13.56 2.69
CA MET A 304 -13.14 -13.51 2.15
C MET A 304 -12.89 -14.61 1.11
N ASP A 305 -13.34 -15.83 1.36
CA ASP A 305 -13.23 -16.95 0.42
C ASP A 305 -14.03 -16.66 -0.86
N TYR A 306 -15.24 -16.11 -0.72
CA TYR A 306 -16.05 -15.69 -1.85
C TYR A 306 -15.31 -14.65 -2.70
N LEU A 307 -14.76 -13.61 -2.08
CA LEU A 307 -14.01 -12.57 -2.80
C LEU A 307 -12.77 -13.15 -3.49
N VAL A 308 -11.96 -13.96 -2.81
CA VAL A 308 -10.78 -14.62 -3.42
C VAL A 308 -11.18 -15.48 -4.61
N LYS A 309 -12.28 -16.24 -4.49
CA LYS A 309 -12.82 -17.05 -5.59
C LYS A 309 -13.24 -16.18 -6.77
N MET A 310 -13.94 -15.08 -6.52
CA MET A 310 -14.42 -14.18 -7.58
C MET A 310 -13.29 -13.44 -8.27
N VAL A 311 -12.31 -12.95 -7.51
CA VAL A 311 -11.09 -12.32 -8.04
C VAL A 311 -10.35 -13.30 -8.97
N ARG A 312 -10.10 -14.53 -8.52
CA ARG A 312 -9.45 -15.57 -9.34
C ARG A 312 -10.27 -15.96 -10.57
N LYS A 313 -11.60 -16.05 -10.45
CA LYS A 313 -12.50 -16.35 -11.58
C LYS A 313 -12.40 -15.30 -12.69
N GLN A 314 -12.10 -14.04 -12.34
CA GLN A 314 -11.87 -12.96 -13.28
C GLN A 314 -10.44 -12.93 -13.86
N GLY A 315 -9.63 -13.98 -13.64
CA GLY A 315 -8.27 -14.07 -14.16
C GLY A 315 -7.23 -13.25 -13.38
N VAL A 316 -7.62 -12.64 -12.26
CA VAL A 316 -6.68 -11.90 -11.42
C VAL A 316 -5.73 -12.86 -10.70
N THR A 317 -4.44 -12.59 -10.84
CA THR A 317 -3.41 -13.33 -10.11
C THR A 317 -3.26 -12.75 -8.70
N ILE A 318 -3.32 -13.60 -7.68
CA ILE A 318 -2.97 -13.24 -6.29
C ILE A 318 -1.68 -13.96 -5.94
N GLN A 319 -0.60 -13.22 -5.70
CA GLN A 319 0.67 -13.75 -5.25
C GLN A 319 0.84 -13.52 -3.75
N LEU A 320 0.89 -14.62 -3.00
CA LEU A 320 1.12 -14.63 -1.57
C LEU A 320 2.62 -14.65 -1.29
N GLN A 321 3.01 -14.31 -0.06
CA GLN A 321 4.41 -14.24 0.38
C GLN A 321 5.27 -13.32 -0.49
N THR A 322 4.68 -12.22 -0.96
CA THR A 322 5.32 -11.21 -1.79
C THR A 322 5.26 -9.85 -1.08
N PRO A 323 6.04 -9.66 0.01
CA PRO A 323 6.11 -8.36 0.67
C PRO A 323 6.75 -7.34 -0.28
N VAL A 324 5.99 -6.31 -0.65
CA VAL A 324 6.52 -5.18 -1.43
C VAL A 324 7.28 -4.27 -0.48
N ASN A 325 8.52 -3.95 -0.80
CA ASN A 325 9.39 -3.09 0.01
C ASN A 325 9.70 -1.76 -0.66
N SER A 326 9.54 -1.66 -1.98
CA SER A 326 9.76 -0.43 -2.73
C SER A 326 8.78 -0.29 -3.89
N ILE A 327 8.35 0.94 -4.15
CA ILE A 327 7.48 1.34 -5.25
C ILE A 327 8.12 2.52 -5.95
N GLU A 328 8.67 2.26 -7.13
CA GLU A 328 9.11 3.27 -8.09
C GLU A 328 7.92 3.65 -8.97
N TRP A 329 7.64 4.94 -9.12
CA TRP A 329 6.47 5.39 -9.87
C TRP A 329 6.72 6.67 -10.67
N GLN A 330 6.05 6.76 -11.80
CA GLN A 330 5.95 7.96 -12.63
C GLN A 330 4.57 7.96 -13.32
N PRO A 331 4.18 9.03 -14.02
CA PRO A 331 2.92 9.02 -14.76
C PRO A 331 2.80 7.80 -15.68
N ASN A 332 1.72 7.02 -15.50
CA ASN A 332 1.41 5.79 -16.26
C ASN A 332 2.39 4.62 -16.12
N TYR A 333 3.26 4.63 -15.11
CA TYR A 333 4.15 3.50 -14.84
C TYR A 333 4.44 3.35 -13.35
N VAL A 334 4.42 2.10 -12.90
CA VAL A 334 4.85 1.70 -11.56
C VAL A 334 5.70 0.44 -11.65
N LYS A 335 6.74 0.36 -10.83
CA LYS A 335 7.54 -0.82 -10.59
C LYS A 335 7.59 -1.09 -9.09
N LEU A 336 7.05 -2.25 -8.70
CA LEU A 336 7.02 -2.71 -7.33
C LEU A 336 8.11 -3.76 -7.13
N ILE A 337 8.89 -3.62 -6.07
CA ILE A 337 9.99 -4.51 -5.73
C ILE A 337 9.63 -5.30 -4.48
N ALA A 338 9.76 -6.62 -4.56
CA ALA A 338 9.53 -7.55 -3.47
C ALA A 338 10.69 -8.55 -3.40
N GLY A 339 11.66 -8.27 -2.53
CA GLY A 339 12.95 -8.97 -2.52
C GLY A 339 13.67 -8.85 -3.86
N THR A 340 14.01 -9.98 -4.47
CA THR A 340 14.67 -10.03 -5.79
C THR A 340 13.70 -9.96 -6.97
N LYS A 341 12.39 -9.96 -6.72
CA LYS A 341 11.37 -9.90 -7.77
C LYS A 341 10.93 -8.48 -8.01
N SER A 342 10.66 -8.14 -9.26
CA SER A 342 10.01 -6.89 -9.64
C SER A 342 8.75 -7.14 -10.45
N TYR A 343 7.79 -6.23 -10.31
CA TYR A 343 6.50 -6.28 -10.97
C TYR A 343 6.20 -4.92 -11.57
N GLN A 344 5.78 -4.89 -12.83
CA GLN A 344 5.55 -3.65 -13.57
C GLN A 344 4.10 -3.51 -13.99
N GLY A 345 3.58 -2.30 -13.90
CA GLY A 345 2.25 -1.97 -14.38
C GLY A 345 2.05 -0.48 -14.63
N LYS A 346 0.83 -0.08 -15.01
CA LYS A 346 0.53 1.34 -15.28
C LYS A 346 0.17 2.12 -14.02
N LYS A 347 -0.44 1.46 -13.04
CA LYS A 347 -0.88 2.05 -11.76
C LYS A 347 -0.67 1.09 -10.61
N ALA A 348 -0.47 1.63 -9.41
CA ALA A 348 -0.46 0.88 -8.16
C ALA A 348 -1.64 1.33 -7.27
N LEU A 349 -2.25 0.39 -6.55
CA LEU A 349 -3.19 0.67 -5.47
C LEU A 349 -2.65 0.06 -4.17
N VAL A 350 -2.32 0.89 -3.20
CA VAL A 350 -1.76 0.45 -1.92
C VAL A 350 -2.87 0.34 -0.88
N THR A 351 -3.08 -0.87 -0.36
CA THR A 351 -4.14 -1.17 0.64
C THR A 351 -3.57 -1.75 1.94
N VAL A 352 -2.30 -1.44 2.22
CA VAL A 352 -1.63 -1.92 3.43
C VAL A 352 -2.17 -1.21 4.68
N PRO A 353 -2.11 -1.83 5.87
CA PRO A 353 -2.53 -1.20 7.11
C PRO A 353 -1.73 0.09 7.42
N LEU A 354 -2.35 1.04 8.13
CA LEU A 354 -1.70 2.29 8.56
C LEU A 354 -0.35 2.04 9.26
N GLY A 355 -0.28 1.07 10.19
CA GLY A 355 0.96 0.73 10.89
C GLY A 355 2.10 0.27 9.96
N VAL A 356 1.80 -0.27 8.78
CA VAL A 356 2.82 -0.62 7.77
C VAL A 356 3.40 0.64 7.11
N LEU A 357 2.55 1.65 6.89
CA LEU A 357 2.97 2.93 6.35
C LEU A 357 3.78 3.73 7.38
N GLN A 358 3.31 3.78 8.63
CA GLN A 358 4.01 4.44 9.74
C GLN A 358 5.38 3.80 10.01
N ALA A 359 5.50 2.48 9.87
CA ALA A 359 6.77 1.77 9.96
C ALA A 359 7.70 1.98 8.75
N GLN A 360 7.27 2.77 7.75
CA GLN A 360 8.01 3.01 6.51
C GLN A 360 8.50 1.74 5.81
N ALA A 361 7.72 0.65 5.93
CA ALA A 361 8.09 -0.66 5.38
C ALA A 361 8.09 -0.71 3.84
N ILE A 362 7.51 0.31 3.20
CA ILE A 362 7.48 0.50 1.76
C ILE A 362 8.09 1.85 1.43
N GLN A 363 9.18 1.86 0.67
CA GLN A 363 9.79 3.07 0.15
C GLN A 363 9.08 3.50 -1.13
N PHE A 364 8.79 4.79 -1.28
CA PHE A 364 8.21 5.37 -2.49
C PHE A 364 9.25 6.24 -3.19
N SER A 365 9.43 6.03 -4.50
CA SER A 365 10.34 6.82 -5.33
C SER A 365 9.63 7.31 -6.59
N PRO A 366 9.43 8.63 -6.80
CA PRO A 366 9.74 9.70 -5.85
C PRO A 366 8.89 9.60 -4.57
N GLY A 367 9.34 10.26 -3.50
CA GLY A 367 8.58 10.35 -2.26
C GLY A 367 7.21 11.01 -2.46
N ILE A 368 6.26 10.69 -1.58
CA ILE A 368 4.90 11.27 -1.60
C ILE A 368 4.77 12.21 -0.40
N ASP A 369 5.00 13.51 -0.64
CA ASP A 369 5.08 14.52 0.44
C ASP A 369 3.82 14.56 1.31
N THR A 370 2.64 14.48 0.69
CA THR A 370 1.36 14.48 1.42
C THR A 370 1.18 13.25 2.31
N LEU A 371 1.73 12.10 1.91
CA LEU A 371 1.73 10.90 2.74
C LEU A 371 2.68 11.07 3.91
N ASN A 372 3.88 11.61 3.68
CA ASN A 372 4.87 11.84 4.74
C ASN A 372 4.32 12.79 5.80
N SER A 373 3.68 13.89 5.39
CA SER A 373 3.04 14.85 6.31
C SER A 373 1.84 14.27 7.07
N ALA A 374 1.15 13.28 6.50
CA ALA A 374 0.01 12.63 7.16
C ALA A 374 0.42 11.53 8.15
N LEU A 375 1.65 11.05 8.07
CA LEU A 375 2.19 9.99 8.93
C LEU A 375 3.08 10.52 10.07
N SER A 376 3.57 11.74 9.95
CA SER A 376 4.24 12.51 11.01
C SER A 376 3.24 13.06 12.01
#